data_AF-A0A553FQN8-F1
#
_entry.id   AF-A0A553FQN8-F1
#
_cell.length_a   1.000
_cell.length_b   1.000
_cell.length_c   1.000
_cell.angle_alpha   90.00
_cell.angle_beta   90.00
_cell.angle_gamma   90.00
#
_symmetry.space_group_name_H-M   'P 1'
#
loop_
_entity.id
_entity.type
_entity.pdbx_description
1 polymer ?
#
loop_
_entity_poly.entity_id
_entity_poly.type
_entity_poly.pdbx_seq_one_letter_code
_entity_poly.pdbx_strand_id
1 'polypeptide(L)' 'MMRYVPSPIPLRYNFVYTATANKSGRMQYHRSQPGQSRERISRTEFITIFNTQSILAVRPIPEKASSVFQLEFYI' A
#
# COMPACT_ATOMS: atom_id res chain seq x y z
N MET A 1 17.62 -10.89 16.95
CA MET A 1 16.32 -10.18 16.86
C MET A 1 16.65 -8.69 16.70
N MET A 2 16.41 -8.10 15.52
CA MET A 2 16.67 -6.66 15.33
C MET A 2 15.72 -5.86 16.22
N ARG A 3 16.25 -4.92 17.00
CA ARG A 3 15.43 -3.96 17.76
C ARG A 3 14.85 -2.95 16.77
N TYR A 4 13.53 -2.92 16.62
CA TYR A 4 12.84 -1.86 15.91
C TYR A 4 13.03 -0.56 16.66
N VAL A 5 13.64 0.44 16.02
CA VAL A 5 13.74 1.81 16.53
C VAL A 5 12.78 2.66 15.72
N PRO A 6 11.67 3.15 16.30
CA PRO A 6 10.74 4.01 15.57
C PRO A 6 11.42 5.33 15.20
N SER A 7 11.09 5.86 14.01
CA SER A 7 11.50 7.21 13.64
C SER A 7 10.87 8.20 14.64
N PRO A 8 11.65 9.15 15.20
CA PRO A 8 11.12 10.19 16.08
C PRO A 8 10.28 11.23 15.29
N ILE A 9 10.36 11.22 13.95
CA ILE A 9 9.64 12.13 13.06
C ILE A 9 8.59 11.33 12.28
N PRO A 10 7.31 11.75 12.27
CA PRO A 10 6.28 11.11 11.48
C PRO A 10 6.56 11.27 9.99
N LEU A 11 6.41 10.17 9.23
CA LEU A 11 6.56 10.16 7.78
C LEU A 11 5.46 11.03 7.17
N ARG A 12 5.85 12.07 6.43
CA ARG A 12 4.90 12.86 5.63
C ARG A 12 4.72 12.18 4.28
N TYR A 13 3.49 11.89 3.93
CA TYR A 13 3.10 11.31 2.65
C TYR A 13 1.79 11.94 2.21
N ASN A 14 1.58 12.00 0.91
CA ASN A 14 0.38 12.55 0.29
C ASN A 14 -0.65 11.45 0.06
N PHE A 15 -0.20 10.27 -0.37
CA PHE A 15 -1.10 9.17 -0.71
C PHE A 15 -0.55 7.82 -0.24
N VAL A 16 -1.48 6.92 0.07
CA VAL A 16 -1.21 5.49 0.27
C VAL A 16 -1.95 4.72 -0.80
N TYR A 17 -1.23 3.81 -1.44
CA TYR A 17 -1.77 2.87 -2.41
C TYR A 17 -1.70 1.47 -1.85
N THR A 18 -2.78 0.70 -1.99
CA THR A 18 -2.86 -0.65 -1.44
C THR A 18 -3.31 -1.64 -2.51
N ALA A 19 -2.61 -2.76 -2.61
CA ALA A 19 -3.01 -3.93 -3.39
C ALA A 19 -3.35 -5.09 -2.44
N THR A 20 -4.63 -5.42 -2.34
CA THR A 20 -5.15 -6.48 -1.44
C THR A 20 -6.06 -7.45 -2.18
N ALA A 21 -5.97 -8.73 -1.88
CA ALA A 21 -6.90 -9.73 -2.38
C ALA A 21 -8.23 -9.67 -1.62
N ASN A 22 -9.34 -9.89 -2.33
CA ASN A 22 -10.62 -10.13 -1.68
C ASN A 22 -10.78 -11.60 -1.27
N LYS A 23 -11.95 -11.95 -0.70
CA LYS A 23 -12.28 -13.33 -0.31
C LYS A 23 -12.19 -14.36 -1.45
N SER A 24 -12.29 -13.93 -2.71
CA SER A 24 -12.13 -14.81 -3.88
C SER A 24 -10.72 -14.84 -4.46
N GLY A 25 -9.74 -14.23 -3.79
CA GLY A 25 -8.35 -14.17 -4.24
C GLY A 25 -8.07 -13.13 -5.34
N ARG A 26 -9.07 -12.36 -5.76
CA ARG A 26 -8.91 -11.32 -6.79
C ARG A 26 -8.29 -10.07 -6.16
N MET A 27 -7.19 -9.60 -6.75
CA MET A 27 -6.54 -8.35 -6.33
C MET A 27 -7.43 -7.13 -6.56
N GLN A 28 -7.48 -6.28 -5.54
CA GLN A 28 -8.16 -4.99 -5.53
C GLN A 28 -7.16 -3.89 -5.19
N TYR A 29 -7.28 -2.77 -5.89
CA TYR A 29 -6.35 -1.65 -5.80
C TYR A 29 -7.09 -0.44 -5.27
N HIS A 30 -6.45 0.26 -4.34
CA HIS A 30 -7.03 1.42 -3.70
C HIS A 30 -6.02 2.53 -3.55
N ARG A 31 -6.53 3.77 -3.55
CA ARG A 31 -5.82 5.00 -3.18
C ARG A 31 -6.49 5.57 -1.93
N SER A 32 -5.70 6.13 -1.03
CA SER A 32 -6.19 6.89 0.11
C SER A 32 -5.31 8.09 0.36
N GLN A 33 -5.92 9.21 0.69
CA GLN A 33 -5.24 10.43 1.13
C GLN A 33 -5.52 10.61 2.62
N PRO A 34 -4.55 11.06 3.43
CA PRO A 34 -4.80 11.39 4.83
C PRO A 34 -6.01 12.33 4.97
N GLY A 35 -6.95 11.95 5.82
CA GLY A 35 -8.19 12.72 6.05
C GLY A 35 -9.29 12.50 5.01
N GLN A 36 -9.10 11.64 4.00
CA GLN A 36 -10.13 11.30 3.02
C GLN A 36 -10.44 9.80 2.99
N SER A 37 -11.64 9.49 2.50
CA SER A 37 -12.08 8.11 2.31
C SER A 37 -11.23 7.38 1.26
N ARG A 38 -11.13 6.07 1.43
CA ARG A 38 -10.44 5.19 0.50
C ARG A 38 -11.21 5.07 -0.81
N GLU A 39 -10.51 5.30 -1.92
CA GLU A 39 -11.04 5.20 -3.27
C GLU A 39 -10.53 3.94 -3.96
N ARG A 40 -11.40 3.27 -4.72
CA ARG A 40 -11.01 2.12 -5.52
C ARG A 40 -10.48 2.60 -6.88
N ILE A 41 -9.32 2.11 -7.27
CA ILE A 41 -8.66 2.49 -8.52
C ILE A 41 -8.46 1.29 -9.43
N SER A 42 -8.07 1.56 -10.68
CA SER A 42 -7.75 0.50 -11.64
C SER A 42 -6.38 -0.14 -11.34
N ARG A 43 -6.18 -1.38 -11.83
CA ARG A 43 -4.87 -2.04 -11.79
C ARG A 43 -3.82 -1.24 -12.55
N THR A 44 -4.19 -0.70 -13.72
CA THR A 44 -3.27 0.05 -14.57
C THR A 44 -2.79 1.32 -13.87
N GLU A 45 -3.70 2.07 -13.23
CA GLU A 45 -3.34 3.25 -12.44
C GLU A 45 -2.37 2.87 -11.31
N PHE A 46 -2.67 1.82 -10.55
CA PHE A 46 -1.79 1.36 -9.48
C PHE A 46 -0.38 1.01 -9.98
N ILE A 47 -0.27 0.26 -11.08
CA ILE A 47 1.01 -0.14 -11.66
C ILE A 47 1.79 1.07 -12.18
N THR A 48 1.11 2.00 -12.87
CA THR A 48 1.73 3.23 -13.35
C THR A 48 2.33 4.01 -12.20
N ILE A 49 1.57 4.21 -11.12
CA ILE A 49 2.03 4.97 -9.95
C ILE A 49 3.20 4.25 -9.26
N PHE A 50 3.10 2.94 -9.04
CA PHE A 50 4.17 2.14 -8.44
C PHE A 50 5.49 2.23 -9.23
N ASN A 51 5.41 2.29 -10.56
CA ASN A 51 6.60 2.30 -11.41
C ASN A 51 7.15 3.70 -11.71
N THR A 52 6.35 4.76 -11.56
CA THR A 52 6.72 6.12 -12.02
C THR A 52 6.88 7.15 -10.91
N GLN A 53 6.28 6.93 -9.73
CA GLN A 53 6.35 7.87 -8.62
C GLN A 53 7.50 7.53 -7.65
N SER A 54 7.91 8.53 -6.88
CA SER A 54 8.91 8.36 -5.82
C SER A 54 8.27 7.72 -4.59
N ILE A 55 8.51 6.43 -4.40
CA ILE A 55 7.98 5.70 -3.24
C ILE A 55 8.83 5.99 -2.00
N LEU A 56 8.18 6.52 -0.96
CA LEU A 56 8.80 6.82 0.33
C LEU A 56 8.99 5.56 1.18
N ALA A 57 8.00 4.67 1.16
CA ALA A 57 8.01 3.42 1.92
C ALA A 57 7.11 2.38 1.27
N VAL A 58 7.46 1.10 1.47
CA VAL A 58 6.63 -0.06 1.10
C VAL A 58 6.42 -0.91 2.34
N ARG A 59 5.18 -1.33 2.59
CA ARG A 59 4.84 -2.24 3.66
C ARG A 59 4.17 -3.49 3.08
N PRO A 60 4.76 -4.69 3.24
CA PRO A 60 4.05 -5.93 2.95
C PRO A 60 2.88 -6.07 3.94
N ILE A 61 1.73 -6.51 3.45
CA ILE A 61 0.55 -6.78 4.27
C ILE A 61 0.49 -8.29 4.50
N PRO A 62 0.91 -8.77 5.68
CA PRO A 62 0.89 -10.19 5.97
C PRO A 62 -0.56 -10.66 6.11
N GLU A 63 -0.98 -11.57 5.25
CA GLU A 63 -2.28 -12.22 5.33
C GLU A 63 -2.06 -13.73 5.19
N LYS A 64 -2.27 -14.45 6.29
CA LYS A 64 -1.95 -15.89 6.36
C LYS A 64 -2.82 -16.71 5.41
N ALA A 65 -4.03 -16.25 5.12
CA ALA A 65 -4.97 -16.93 4.25
C ALA A 65 -4.82 -16.56 2.77
N SER A 66 -3.97 -15.60 2.43
CA SER A 66 -3.77 -15.16 1.05
C SER A 66 -2.65 -15.94 0.39
N SER A 67 -2.93 -16.55 -0.76
CA SER A 67 -1.90 -17.14 -1.63
C SER A 67 -1.12 -16.11 -2.44
N VAL A 68 -1.49 -14.83 -2.35
CA VAL A 68 -0.91 -13.73 -3.12
C VAL A 68 -0.28 -12.69 -2.22
N PHE A 69 0.84 -12.13 -2.68
CA PHE A 69 1.54 -11.05 -2.00
C PHE A 69 0.70 -9.77 -2.02
N GLN A 70 0.43 -9.25 -0.83
CA GLN A 70 -0.30 -8.01 -0.63
C GLN A 70 0.67 -6.95 -0.11
N LEU A 71 0.47 -5.72 -0.53
CA LEU A 71 1.34 -4.62 -0.14
C LEU A 71 0.58 -3.30 -0.12
N GLU A 72 1.18 -2.35 0.56
CA GLU A 72 0.90 -0.95 0.37
C GLU A 72 2.19 -0.17 0.22
N PHE A 73 2.10 1.00 -0.41
CA PHE A 73 3.21 1.91 -0.53
C PHE A 73 2.74 3.35 -0.36
N TYR A 74 3.69 4.18 0.06
CA TYR A 74 3.48 5.57 0.47
C TYR A 74 4.23 6.47 -0.50
N ILE A 75 3.55 7.50 -1.00
CA ILE A 75 4.13 8.59 -1.80
C ILE A 75 3.83 9.94 -1.17
#